data_AF-A0A846Z8A9-F1
#
_entry.id   AF-A0A846Z8A9-F1
#
_cell.length_a   1.000
_cell.length_b   1.000
_cell.length_c   1.000
_cell.angle_alpha   90.00
_cell.angle_beta   90.00
_cell.angle_gamma   90.00
#
_symmetry.space_group_name_H-M   'P 1'
#
loop_
_entity.id
_entity.type
_entity.pdbx_description
1 polymer ?
#
loop_
_entity_poly.entity_id
_entity_poly.type
_entity_poly.pdbx_seq_one_letter_code
_entity_poly.pdbx_strand_id
1 'polypeptide(L)'
;MRATVIFAGRDEIAGRLRDNIWEAARAVLEGRPERTARELLLDGGQVPFSHVLGPADTGTAELVRSAARAVHRLARDADAGDQEAYIRRSPVTARIVDALLAALRDRFLLLDVGELHRDPSGWPESWTWETRDHAEFHRVLGRFSTDRAEHHGRLFTPLVKCIETSTP
;
A
#
# COMPACT_ATOMS: atom_id res chain seq x y z
N MET A 1 19.36 -19.84 9.92
CA MET A 1 17.89 -19.63 9.81
C MET A 1 17.64 -18.91 8.52
N ARG A 2 16.66 -19.35 7.75
CA ARG A 2 16.30 -18.76 6.46
C ARG A 2 14.84 -18.32 6.48
N ALA A 3 14.58 -17.19 5.86
CA ALA A 3 13.24 -16.68 5.60
C ALA A 3 13.03 -16.48 4.09
N THR A 4 11.84 -16.84 3.63
CA THR A 4 11.31 -16.48 2.32
C THR A 4 9.99 -15.76 2.55
N VAL A 5 9.87 -14.54 2.05
CA VAL A 5 8.65 -13.74 2.11
C VAL A 5 8.11 -13.60 0.69
N ILE A 6 6.85 -13.96 0.49
CA ILE A 6 6.16 -13.80 -0.80
C ILE A 6 5.23 -12.59 -0.68
N PHE A 7 5.31 -11.68 -1.64
CA PHE A 7 4.50 -10.47 -1.68
C PHE A 7 3.28 -10.63 -2.59
N ALA A 8 2.28 -9.78 -2.37
CA ALA A 8 1.14 -9.65 -3.26
C ALA A 8 1.56 -9.06 -4.61
N GLY A 9 0.94 -9.57 -5.68
CA GLY A 9 1.25 -9.12 -7.03
C GLY A 9 0.78 -7.69 -7.27
N ARG A 10 1.40 -7.01 -8.24
CA ARG A 10 1.10 -5.61 -8.58
C ARG A 10 -0.40 -5.38 -8.82
N ASP A 11 -1.03 -6.23 -9.63
CA ASP A 11 -2.43 -6.07 -10.01
C ASP A 11 -3.40 -6.30 -8.85
N GLU A 12 -3.04 -7.18 -7.92
CA GLU A 12 -3.80 -7.40 -6.69
C GLU A 12 -3.75 -6.16 -5.79
N ILE A 13 -2.56 -5.59 -5.57
CA ILE A 13 -2.42 -4.34 -4.83
C ILE A 13 -3.13 -3.18 -5.55
N ALA A 14 -3.06 -3.13 -6.88
CA ALA A 14 -3.79 -2.15 -7.68
C ALA A 14 -5.31 -2.29 -7.48
N GLY A 15 -5.83 -3.51 -7.40
CA GLY A 15 -7.24 -3.79 -7.07
C GLY A 15 -7.63 -3.21 -5.72
N ARG A 16 -6.87 -3.53 -4.66
CA ARG A 16 -7.11 -3.03 -3.30
C ARG A 16 -7.05 -1.50 -3.23
N LEU A 17 -6.11 -0.86 -3.94
CA LEU A 17 -6.02 0.60 -4.01
C LEU A 17 -7.24 1.22 -4.70
N ARG A 18 -7.78 0.58 -5.76
CA ARG A 18 -9.02 1.04 -6.38
C ARG A 18 -10.21 0.96 -5.44
N ASP A 19 -10.27 -0.07 -4.59
CA ASP A 19 -11.31 -0.19 -3.56
C ASP A 19 -11.20 0.93 -2.53
N ASN A 20 -9.99 1.24 -2.05
CA ASN A 20 -9.77 2.39 -1.16
C ASN A 20 -10.18 3.72 -1.80
N ILE A 21 -9.84 3.93 -3.08
CA ILE A 21 -10.22 5.14 -3.82
C ILE A 21 -11.75 5.24 -3.94
N TRP A 22 -12.42 4.11 -4.18
CA TRP A 22 -13.88 4.07 -4.20
C TRP A 22 -14.47 4.45 -2.84
N GLU A 23 -14.00 3.88 -1.74
CA GLU A 23 -14.49 4.23 -0.40
C GLU A 23 -14.24 5.70 -0.07
N ALA A 24 -13.08 6.24 -0.46
CA ALA A 24 -12.78 7.66 -0.32
C ALA A 24 -13.73 8.55 -1.15
N ALA A 25 -14.02 8.16 -2.40
CA ALA A 25 -14.92 8.90 -3.28
C ALA A 25 -16.36 8.83 -2.80
N ARG A 26 -16.81 7.65 -2.36
CA ARG A 26 -18.12 7.42 -1.75
C ARG A 26 -18.33 8.31 -0.53
N ALA A 27 -17.34 8.42 0.36
CA ALA A 27 -17.41 9.33 1.50
C ALA A 27 -17.62 10.79 1.06
N VAL A 28 -17.00 11.23 -0.04
CA VAL A 28 -17.22 12.57 -0.61
C VAL A 28 -18.65 12.72 -1.15
N LEU A 29 -19.14 11.72 -1.89
CA LEU A 29 -20.51 11.69 -2.43
C LEU A 29 -21.57 11.74 -1.32
N GLU A 30 -21.30 11.10 -0.18
CA GLU A 30 -22.12 11.12 1.03
C GLU A 30 -22.00 12.44 1.83
N GLY A 31 -21.20 13.40 1.36
CA GLY A 31 -21.01 14.70 2.02
C GLY A 31 -20.13 14.66 3.27
N ARG A 32 -19.33 13.59 3.45
CA ARG A 32 -18.41 13.49 4.59
C ARG A 32 -17.23 14.46 4.43
N PRO A 33 -16.58 14.88 5.53
CA PRO A 33 -15.45 15.81 5.47
C PRO A 33 -14.29 15.27 4.63
N GLU A 34 -13.54 16.16 3.97
CA GLU A 34 -12.36 15.79 3.15
C GLU A 34 -11.33 14.95 3.94
N ARG A 35 -11.21 15.20 5.25
CA ARG A 35 -10.34 14.41 6.13
C ARG A 35 -10.67 12.92 6.09
N THR A 36 -11.95 12.56 6.04
CA THR A 36 -12.38 11.17 5.94
C THR A 36 -11.92 10.54 4.63
N ALA A 37 -12.07 11.23 3.50
CA ALA A 37 -11.60 10.72 2.21
C ALA A 37 -10.07 10.49 2.21
N ARG A 38 -9.32 11.36 2.89
CA ARG A 38 -7.86 11.20 3.06
C ARG A 38 -7.48 9.96 3.86
N GLU A 39 -8.22 9.66 4.94
CA GLU A 39 -8.01 8.48 5.77
C GLU A 39 -8.33 7.20 4.96
N LEU A 40 -9.45 7.20 4.23
CA LEU A 40 -9.90 6.05 3.43
C LEU A 40 -9.00 5.74 2.22
N LEU A 41 -8.24 6.71 1.69
CA LEU A 41 -7.34 6.46 0.56
C LEU A 41 -6.28 5.40 0.84
N LEU A 42 -5.78 5.32 2.07
CA LEU A 42 -4.79 4.32 2.45
C LEU A 42 -5.41 3.16 3.24
N ASP A 43 -6.44 3.45 4.02
CA ASP A 43 -6.95 2.51 5.03
C ASP A 43 -8.47 2.24 4.88
N GLY A 44 -9.05 2.54 3.71
CA GLY A 44 -10.48 2.34 3.44
C GLY A 44 -10.88 0.90 3.16
N GLY A 45 -9.92 0.04 2.79
CA GLY A 45 -10.14 -1.36 2.45
C GLY A 45 -9.69 -2.31 3.55
N GLN A 46 -9.53 -3.59 3.19
CA GLN A 46 -9.21 -4.67 4.14
C GLN A 46 -7.82 -4.55 4.77
N VAL A 47 -6.88 -3.87 4.10
CA VAL A 47 -5.49 -3.76 4.55
C VAL A 47 -5.05 -2.30 4.64
N PRO A 48 -4.39 -1.89 5.75
CA PRO A 48 -4.00 -0.50 5.96
C PRO A 48 -2.67 -0.19 5.26
N PHE A 49 -2.71 0.48 4.10
CA PHE A 49 -1.48 0.87 3.39
C PHE A 49 -0.69 1.96 4.13
N SER A 50 -1.28 2.62 5.13
CA SER A 50 -0.55 3.52 6.03
C SER A 50 0.53 2.80 6.83
N HIS A 51 0.47 1.48 7.00
CA HIS A 51 1.55 0.71 7.64
C HIS A 51 2.83 0.69 6.77
N VAL A 52 2.67 0.72 5.44
CA VAL A 52 3.77 0.67 4.47
C VAL A 52 4.27 2.06 4.13
N LEU A 53 3.34 2.97 3.85
CA LEU A 53 3.64 4.34 3.42
C LEU A 53 3.86 5.30 4.60
N GLY A 54 3.50 4.87 5.81
CA GLY A 54 3.66 5.61 7.04
C GLY A 54 2.63 6.72 7.20
N PRO A 55 2.58 7.33 8.40
CA PRO A 55 1.96 8.62 8.57
C PRO A 55 2.85 9.65 7.89
N ALA A 56 2.75 9.76 6.56
CA ALA A 56 3.09 10.99 5.85
C ALA A 56 4.51 11.53 6.17
N ASP A 57 5.57 10.84 5.76
CA ASP A 57 6.81 11.56 5.44
C ASP A 57 6.49 12.59 4.35
N THR A 58 7.20 13.74 4.33
CA THR A 58 6.76 14.94 3.59
C THR A 58 6.36 14.67 2.14
N GLY A 59 7.01 13.70 1.48
CA GLY A 59 6.68 13.23 0.13
C GLY A 59 5.37 12.44 0.03
N THR A 60 5.19 11.38 0.84
CA THR A 60 3.97 10.57 0.78
C THR A 60 2.75 11.34 1.30
N ALA A 61 2.98 12.22 2.27
CA ALA A 61 1.97 13.14 2.78
C ALA A 61 1.33 13.97 1.68
N GLU A 62 2.16 14.54 0.80
CA GLU A 62 1.71 15.36 -0.31
C GLU A 62 1.06 14.53 -1.41
N LEU A 63 1.61 13.34 -1.71
CA LEU A 63 0.98 12.39 -2.62
C LEU A 63 -0.46 12.08 -2.19
N VAL A 64 -0.67 11.72 -0.93
CA VAL A 64 -2.00 11.38 -0.38
C VAL A 64 -2.92 12.60 -0.37
N ARG A 65 -2.43 13.79 0.00
CA ARG A 65 -3.22 15.04 -0.08
C ARG A 65 -3.62 15.39 -1.52
N SER A 66 -2.70 15.23 -2.47
CA SER A 66 -2.96 15.46 -3.89
C SER A 66 -3.99 14.46 -4.43
N ALA A 67 -3.84 13.18 -4.10
CA ALA A 67 -4.78 12.12 -4.43
C ALA A 67 -6.18 12.41 -3.87
N ALA A 68 -6.29 12.82 -2.60
CA ALA A 68 -7.58 13.14 -1.99
C ALA A 68 -8.29 14.30 -2.69
N ARG A 69 -7.55 15.36 -3.04
CA ARG A 69 -8.09 16.48 -3.82
C ARG A 69 -8.55 16.04 -5.21
N ALA A 70 -7.81 15.14 -5.85
CA ALA A 70 -8.18 14.58 -7.14
C ALA A 70 -9.43 13.70 -7.05
N VAL A 71 -9.54 12.83 -6.04
CA VAL A 71 -10.75 12.04 -5.76
C VAL A 71 -11.94 12.94 -5.46
N HIS A 72 -11.76 13.99 -4.66
CA HIS A 72 -12.84 14.91 -4.34
C HIS A 72 -13.35 15.64 -5.59
N ARG A 73 -12.47 16.09 -6.49
CA ARG A 73 -12.88 16.65 -7.79
C ARG A 73 -13.63 15.62 -8.63
N LEU A 74 -13.06 14.43 -8.78
CA LEU A 74 -13.66 13.35 -9.55
C LEU A 74 -15.06 12.97 -9.05
N ALA A 75 -15.25 12.90 -7.74
CA ALA A 75 -16.54 12.59 -7.12
C ALA A 75 -17.59 13.70 -7.36
N ARG A 76 -17.19 14.98 -7.37
CA ARG A 76 -18.11 16.09 -7.68
C ARG A 76 -18.54 16.13 -9.14
N ASP A 77 -17.66 15.67 -10.03
CA ASP A 77 -17.92 15.60 -11.47
C ASP A 77 -18.71 14.33 -11.85
N ALA A 78 -18.91 13.40 -10.90
CA ALA A 78 -19.65 12.17 -11.13
C ALA A 78 -21.16 12.43 -11.10
N ASP A 79 -21.81 12.38 -12.28
CA ASP A 79 -23.26 12.42 -12.40
C ASP A 79 -23.94 11.29 -11.62
N ALA A 80 -25.22 11.45 -11.29
CA ALA A 80 -26.01 10.51 -10.47
C ALA A 80 -26.24 9.10 -11.07
N GLY A 81 -25.61 8.79 -12.21
CA GLY A 81 -25.64 7.45 -12.83
C GLY A 81 -24.78 6.43 -12.06
N ASP A 82 -24.11 5.53 -12.78
CA ASP A 82 -23.21 4.54 -12.19
C ASP A 82 -21.89 5.19 -11.72
N GLN A 83 -21.97 5.88 -10.57
CA GLN A 83 -20.87 6.62 -9.96
C GLN A 83 -19.67 5.71 -9.65
N GLU A 84 -19.92 4.47 -9.21
CA GLU A 84 -18.86 3.51 -8.91
C GLU A 84 -18.08 3.13 -10.16
N ALA A 85 -18.76 2.72 -11.23
CA ALA A 85 -18.09 2.36 -12.48
C ALA A 85 -17.35 3.57 -13.08
N TYR A 86 -17.95 4.76 -13.01
CA TYR A 86 -17.32 6.01 -13.46
C TYR A 86 -16.01 6.28 -12.72
N ILE A 87 -16.05 6.27 -11.38
CA ILE A 87 -14.87 6.53 -10.53
C ILE A 87 -13.81 5.47 -10.78
N ARG A 88 -14.16 4.18 -10.78
CA ARG A 88 -13.19 3.08 -10.93
C ARG A 88 -12.49 3.06 -12.28
N ARG A 89 -13.19 3.44 -13.35
CA ARG A 89 -12.65 3.47 -14.73
C ARG A 89 -12.01 4.80 -15.10
N SER A 90 -12.08 5.80 -14.21
CA SER A 90 -11.52 7.12 -14.47
C SER A 90 -10.00 7.08 -14.69
N PRO A 91 -9.47 7.80 -15.69
CA PRO A 91 -8.04 8.03 -15.84
C PRO A 91 -7.39 8.68 -14.61
N VAL A 92 -8.16 9.43 -13.81
CA VAL A 92 -7.70 10.01 -12.55
C VAL A 92 -7.40 8.89 -11.53
N THR A 93 -8.31 7.94 -11.39
CA THR A 93 -8.11 6.76 -10.53
C THR A 93 -6.89 5.96 -10.97
N ALA A 94 -6.74 5.70 -12.28
CA ALA A 94 -5.56 5.02 -12.79
C ALA A 94 -4.24 5.71 -12.40
N ARG A 95 -4.16 7.05 -12.55
CA ARG A 95 -2.99 7.83 -12.16
C ARG A 95 -2.70 7.80 -10.66
N ILE A 96 -3.75 7.86 -9.83
CA ILE A 96 -3.59 7.77 -8.36
C ILE A 96 -3.05 6.39 -7.98
N VAL A 97 -3.62 5.32 -8.57
CA VAL A 97 -3.14 3.95 -8.35
C VAL A 97 -1.68 3.81 -8.75
N ASP A 98 -1.30 4.28 -9.94
CA ASP A 98 0.09 4.18 -10.41
C ASP A 98 1.07 4.94 -9.50
N ALA A 99 0.68 6.12 -9.03
CA ALA A 99 1.51 6.91 -8.11
C ALA A 99 1.65 6.24 -6.72
N LEU A 100 0.58 5.65 -6.20
CA LEU A 100 0.61 4.90 -4.94
C LEU A 100 1.40 3.59 -5.07
N LEU A 101 1.27 2.87 -6.19
CA LEU A 101 2.08 1.69 -6.49
C LEU A 101 3.57 2.04 -6.58
N ALA A 102 3.92 3.15 -7.21
CA ALA A 102 5.30 3.63 -7.24
C ALA A 102 5.83 3.91 -5.83
N ALA A 103 5.05 4.62 -5.01
CA ALA A 103 5.42 4.90 -3.61
C ALA A 103 5.58 3.61 -2.78
N LEU A 104 4.69 2.62 -2.96
CA LEU A 104 4.78 1.32 -2.28
C LEU A 104 6.03 0.56 -2.73
N ARG A 105 6.32 0.54 -4.03
CA ARG A 105 7.52 -0.09 -4.58
C ARG A 105 8.80 0.52 -4.02
N ASP A 106 8.85 1.85 -3.87
CA ASP A 106 10.02 2.55 -3.37
C ASP A 106 10.30 2.22 -1.89
N ARG A 107 9.29 1.81 -1.12
CA ARG A 107 9.50 1.36 0.27
C ARG A 107 10.40 0.15 0.37
N PHE A 108 10.39 -0.74 -0.64
CA PHE A 108 11.28 -1.90 -0.65
C PHE A 108 12.77 -1.53 -0.74
N LEU A 109 13.12 -0.28 -1.09
CA LEU A 109 14.50 0.22 -1.01
C LEU A 109 15.00 0.34 0.43
N LEU A 110 14.10 0.27 1.42
CA LEU A 110 14.45 0.25 2.84
C LEU A 110 14.87 -1.15 3.33
N LEU A 111 14.80 -2.19 2.48
CA LEU A 111 15.34 -3.51 2.79
C LEU A 111 16.85 -3.48 2.49
N ASP A 112 17.65 -3.41 3.55
CA ASP A 112 19.11 -3.29 3.53
C ASP A 112 19.82 -4.65 3.64
N VAL A 113 19.06 -5.71 3.88
CA VAL A 113 19.53 -7.09 3.96
C VAL A 113 18.65 -8.02 3.13
N GLY A 114 19.21 -9.18 2.78
CA GLY A 114 18.54 -10.18 1.95
C GLY A 114 18.52 -9.82 0.46
N GLU A 115 17.92 -10.71 -0.31
CA GLU A 115 17.79 -10.61 -1.76
C GLU A 115 16.34 -10.39 -2.12
N LEU A 116 16.05 -9.25 -2.77
CA LEU A 116 14.72 -8.90 -3.26
C LEU A 116 14.57 -9.33 -4.72
N HIS A 117 13.69 -10.28 -4.98
CA HIS A 117 13.33 -10.73 -6.31
C HIS A 117 12.15 -9.92 -6.86
N ARG A 118 12.24 -9.55 -8.13
CA ARG A 118 11.25 -8.74 -8.83
C ARG A 118 10.75 -9.45 -10.08
N ASP A 119 9.49 -9.22 -10.41
CA ASP A 119 8.92 -9.65 -11.68
C ASP A 119 9.50 -8.83 -12.87
N PRO A 120 9.18 -9.19 -14.13
CA PRO A 120 9.66 -8.45 -15.30
C PRO A 120 9.20 -6.97 -15.37
N SER A 121 8.16 -6.58 -14.64
CA SER A 121 7.71 -5.18 -14.53
C SER A 121 8.51 -4.38 -13.48
N GLY A 122 9.38 -5.06 -12.72
CA GLY A 122 10.13 -4.51 -11.61
C GLY A 122 9.36 -4.46 -10.29
N TRP A 123 8.21 -5.14 -10.21
CA TRP A 123 7.43 -5.25 -8.97
C TRP A 123 8.03 -6.29 -8.02
N PRO A 124 8.14 -6.02 -6.71
CA PRO A 124 8.62 -6.97 -5.73
C PRO A 124 7.71 -8.21 -5.62
N GLU A 125 8.27 -9.39 -5.89
CA GLU A 125 7.53 -10.66 -5.85
C GLU A 125 7.90 -11.49 -4.61
N SER A 126 9.19 -11.56 -4.28
CA SER A 126 9.65 -12.24 -3.08
C SER A 126 10.91 -11.63 -2.51
N TRP A 127 11.19 -11.93 -1.25
CA TRP A 127 12.41 -11.56 -0.57
C TRP A 127 12.94 -12.77 0.20
N THR A 128 14.24 -13.03 0.11
CA THR A 128 14.88 -14.13 0.83
C THR A 128 16.06 -13.65 1.64
N TRP A 129 16.24 -14.20 2.83
CA TRP A 129 17.38 -13.86 3.67
C TRP A 129 17.77 -15.01 4.59
N GLU A 130 19.05 -15.12 4.87
CA GLU A 130 19.62 -16.12 5.76
C GLU A 130 20.59 -15.45 6.74
N THR A 131 20.45 -15.80 8.02
CA THR A 131 21.38 -15.39 9.08
C THR A 131 21.52 -16.49 10.13
N ARG A 132 22.63 -16.45 10.86
CA ARG A 132 22.87 -17.29 12.05
C ARG A 132 22.54 -16.55 13.35
N ASP A 133 22.38 -15.23 13.30
CA ASP A 133 21.97 -14.44 14.46
C ASP A 133 20.46 -14.52 14.63
N HIS A 134 20.02 -15.23 15.66
CA HIS A 134 18.61 -15.42 15.98
C HIS A 134 17.90 -14.12 16.36
N ALA A 135 18.56 -13.22 17.10
CA ALA A 135 17.96 -11.96 17.50
C ALA A 135 17.80 -11.03 16.30
N GLU A 136 18.80 -11.02 15.41
CA GLU A 136 18.74 -10.30 14.15
C GLU A 136 17.63 -10.83 13.24
N PHE A 137 17.49 -12.16 13.16
CA PHE A 137 16.48 -12.82 12.35
C PHE A 137 15.07 -12.31 12.68
N HIS A 138 14.69 -12.36 13.95
CA HIS A 138 13.36 -11.91 14.38
C HIS A 138 13.17 -10.40 14.25
N ARG A 139 14.22 -9.60 14.48
CA ARG A 139 14.16 -8.14 14.32
C ARG A 139 13.83 -7.74 12.88
N VAL A 140 14.50 -8.34 11.90
CA VAL A 140 14.28 -8.05 10.48
C VAL A 140 12.95 -8.65 10.02
N LEU A 141 12.65 -9.90 10.41
CA LEU A 141 11.40 -10.55 10.03
C LEU A 141 10.17 -9.82 10.58
N GLY A 142 10.30 -9.16 11.73
CA GLY A 142 9.26 -8.33 12.33
C GLY A 142 8.69 -7.27 11.38
N ARG A 143 9.47 -6.77 10.40
CA ARG A 143 9.00 -5.81 9.39
C ARG A 143 7.92 -6.37 8.47
N PHE A 144 7.79 -7.70 8.37
CA PHE A 144 6.85 -8.39 7.50
C PHE A 144 5.64 -8.97 8.26
N SER A 145 5.73 -9.09 9.58
CA SER A 145 4.73 -9.80 10.39
C SER A 145 4.08 -8.96 11.50
N THR A 146 4.66 -7.81 11.87
CA THR A 146 4.08 -6.94 12.91
C THR A 146 3.04 -5.97 12.35
N ASP A 147 2.16 -5.49 13.21
CA ASP A 147 1.12 -4.49 12.96
C ASP A 147 1.25 -3.27 13.91
N ARG A 148 2.36 -3.17 14.66
CA ARG A 148 2.52 -2.13 15.67
C ARG A 148 2.61 -0.74 15.05
N ALA A 149 1.77 0.17 15.56
CA ALA A 149 1.67 1.55 15.10
C ALA A 149 2.98 2.35 15.13
N GLU A 150 3.86 2.02 16.09
CA GLU A 150 5.19 2.62 16.24
C GLU A 150 6.15 2.36 15.06
N HIS A 151 5.79 1.45 14.14
CA HIS A 151 6.59 1.11 12.97
C HIS A 151 5.95 1.49 11.63
N HIS A 152 4.80 2.17 11.64
CA HIS A 152 4.16 2.61 10.39
C HIS A 152 5.14 3.37 9.48
N GLY A 153 5.14 3.03 8.19
CA GLY A 153 6.07 3.54 7.19
C GLY A 153 7.30 2.65 6.96
N ARG A 154 7.41 1.58 7.73
CA ARG A 154 8.51 0.60 7.64
C ARG A 154 8.03 -0.85 7.60
N LEU A 155 6.70 -1.06 7.69
CA LEU A 155 6.09 -2.38 7.71
C LEU A 155 5.61 -2.78 6.32
N PHE A 156 5.90 -4.00 5.92
CA PHE A 156 5.46 -4.57 4.65
C PHE A 156 4.26 -5.50 4.82
N THR A 157 3.78 -5.69 6.04
CA THR A 157 2.70 -6.63 6.40
C THR A 157 1.48 -6.57 5.47
N PRO A 158 0.94 -5.39 5.06
CA PRO A 158 -0.17 -5.32 4.10
C PRO A 158 0.13 -5.88 2.70
N LEU A 159 1.42 -5.99 2.35
CA LEU A 159 1.92 -6.47 1.07
C LEU A 159 2.33 -7.95 1.13
N VAL A 160 2.39 -8.56 2.31
CA VAL A 160 2.83 -9.95 2.46
C VAL A 160 1.66 -10.90 2.17
N LYS A 161 1.94 -11.92 1.35
CA LYS A 161 1.06 -13.08 1.14
C LYS A 161 1.41 -14.25 2.03
N CYS A 162 2.70 -14.55 2.12
CA CYS A 162 3.20 -15.71 2.83
C CYS A 162 4.57 -15.42 3.43
N ILE A 163 4.85 -16.00 4.60
CA ILE A 163 6.18 -16.03 5.22
C ILE A 163 6.50 -17.48 5.49
N GLU A 164 7.60 -17.96 4.91
CA GLU A 164 8.15 -19.28 5.13
C GLU A 164 9.46 -19.12 5.89
N THR A 165 9.65 -19.92 6.94
CA THR A 165 10.90 -19.93 7.71
C THR A 165 11.42 -21.34 7.85
N SER A 166 12.74 -21.50 7.83
CA SER A 166 13.40 -22.75 8.13
C SER A 166 14.60 -22.54 9.04
N THR A 167 14.71 -23.42 10.03
CA THR A 167 15.93 -23.65 10.80
C THR A 167 16.69 -24.81 10.14
N PRO A 168 18.03 -24.72 10.00
CA PRO A 168 18.82 -25.89 9.67
C PRO A 168 18.69 -26.98 10.74
#